data_AF-A0A7C5UQG2-F1
#
_entry.id   AF-A0A7C5UQG2-F1
#
_cell.length_a   1.000
_cell.length_b   1.000
_cell.length_c   1.000
_cell.angle_alpha   90.00
_cell.angle_beta   90.00
_cell.angle_gamma   90.00
#
_symmetry.space_group_name_H-M   'P 1'
#
loop_
_entity.id
_entity.type
_entity.pdbx_description
1 polymer ?
#
loop_
_entity_poly.entity_id
_entity_poly.type
_entity_poly.pdbx_seq_one_letter_code
_entity_poly.pdbx_strand_id
1 'polypeptide(L)' 'MNVSESKVKSIVKKFGGTKDSLVGILHDIQNEYHYLPEPALRLVSELLKLPLIQVYQVATFFKAFRLVPSGKHNCT' A
#
# COMPACT_ATOMS: atom_id res chain seq x y z
N MET A 1 -15.22 6.61 2.11
CA MET A 1 -14.64 5.39 1.51
C MET A 1 -13.72 5.83 0.37
N ASN A 2 -12.51 6.31 0.68
CA ASN A 2 -11.79 7.23 -0.22
C ASN A 2 -10.36 6.76 -0.54
N VAL A 3 -10.24 5.70 -1.34
CA VAL A 3 -8.97 5.33 -1.96
C VAL A 3 -9.17 5.39 -3.45
N SER A 4 -8.48 6.30 -4.12
CA SER A 4 -8.60 6.48 -5.57
C SER A 4 -7.86 5.35 -6.26
N GLU A 5 -8.58 4.25 -6.51
CA GLU A 5 -8.08 3.01 -7.13
C GLU A 5 -7.31 3.27 -8.44
N SER A 6 -7.74 4.29 -9.18
CA SER A 6 -7.10 4.75 -10.42
C SER A 6 -5.66 5.23 -10.23
N LYS A 7 -5.36 5.91 -9.11
CA LYS A 7 -3.98 6.36 -8.81
C LYS A 7 -3.08 5.17 -8.51
N VAL A 8 -3.53 4.28 -7.64
CA VAL A 8 -2.80 3.05 -7.26
C VAL A 8 -2.46 2.23 -8.50
N LYS A 9 -3.44 2.03 -9.40
CA LYS A 9 -3.22 1.34 -10.68
C LYS A 9 -2.17 2.02 -11.55
N SER A 10 -2.16 3.35 -11.61
CA SER A 10 -1.17 4.11 -12.40
C SER A 10 0.25 3.96 -11.84
N ILE A 11 0.40 4.05 -10.51
CA ILE A 11 1.70 3.89 -9.81
C ILE A 11 2.23 2.47 -10.05
N VAL A 12 1.40 1.45 -9.83
CA VAL A 12 1.80 0.05 -10.03
C VAL A 12 2.19 -0.22 -11.49
N LYS A 13 1.47 0.36 -12.45
CA LYS A 13 1.77 0.22 -13.89
C LYS A 13 3.12 0.84 -14.25
N LYS A 14 3.55 1.92 -13.58
CA LYS A 14 4.89 2.51 -13.79
C LYS A 14 6.02 1.62 -13.29
N PHE A 15 5.79 0.83 -12.24
CA PHE A 15 6.80 -0.02 -11.62
C PHE A 15 6.92 -1.43 -12.22
N GLY A 16 6.05 -1.80 -13.17
CA GLY A 16 6.19 -3.01 -13.98
C GLY A 16 5.83 -4.33 -13.28
N GLY A 17 5.29 -4.30 -12.07
CA GLY A 17 4.76 -5.50 -11.40
C GLY A 17 5.81 -6.52 -10.94
N THR A 18 7.06 -6.10 -10.73
CA THR A 18 8.11 -6.93 -10.13
C THR A 18 7.98 -6.96 -8.61
N LYS A 19 8.33 -8.11 -8.01
CA LYS A 19 8.29 -8.33 -6.54
C LYS A 19 9.20 -7.36 -5.79
N ASP A 20 10.30 -6.99 -6.41
CA ASP A 20 11.30 -6.04 -5.91
C ASP A 20 10.72 -4.62 -5.82
N SER A 21 9.81 -4.28 -6.75
CA SER A 21 9.09 -3.01 -6.78
C SER A 21 7.91 -2.95 -5.81
N LEU A 22 7.50 -4.07 -5.19
CA LEU A 22 6.36 -4.11 -4.27
C LEU A 22 6.56 -3.13 -3.10
N VAL A 23 7.75 -3.14 -2.48
CA VAL A 23 8.09 -2.21 -1.39
C VAL A 23 8.03 -0.76 -1.88
N GLY A 24 8.54 -0.47 -3.09
CA GLY A 24 8.49 0.87 -3.68
C GLY A 24 7.07 1.35 -3.95
N ILE A 25 6.22 0.49 -4.52
CA ILE A 25 4.79 0.77 -4.75
C ILE A 25 4.07 1.05 -3.43
N LEU A 26 4.26 0.20 -2.41
CA LEU A 26 3.64 0.39 -1.10
C LEU A 26 4.12 1.70 -0.44
N HIS A 27 5.39 2.05 -0.61
CA HIS A 27 5.94 3.31 -0.08
C HIS A 27 5.33 4.53 -0.78
N ASP A 28 5.21 4.52 -2.11
CA ASP A 28 4.62 5.62 -2.88
C ASP A 28 3.14 5.83 -2.52
N ILE A 29 2.38 4.74 -2.39
CA ILE A 29 0.98 4.76 -1.93
C ILE A 29 0.90 5.29 -0.51
N GLN A 30 1.75 4.82 0.40
CA GLN A 30 1.76 5.31 1.78
C GLN A 30 2.13 6.80 1.84
N ASN A 31 3.03 7.28 0.99
CA ASN A 31 3.41 8.69 0.96
C ASN A 31 2.25 9.58 0.50
N GLU A 32 1.50 9.14 -0.51
CA GLU A 32 0.30 9.84 -1.00
C GLU A 32 -0.84 9.81 0.04
N TYR A 33 -1.15 8.64 0.60
CA TYR A 33 -2.32 8.47 1.48
C TYR A 33 -1.99 8.63 2.99
N HIS A 34 -0.73 8.73 3.37
CA HIS A 34 -0.19 8.72 4.74
C HIS A 34 -0.45 7.41 5.54
N TYR A 35 -1.15 6.45 4.94
CA TYR A 35 -1.41 5.12 5.46
C TYR A 35 -1.71 4.16 4.29
N LEU A 36 -1.71 2.87 4.58
CA LEU A 36 -1.97 1.78 3.64
C LEU A 36 -3.34 1.16 3.90
N PRO A 37 -4.39 1.65 3.24
CA PRO A 37 -5.71 1.07 3.36
C PRO A 37 -5.75 -0.33 2.74
N GLU A 38 -6.56 -1.20 3.33
CA GLU A 38 -6.86 -2.54 2.83
C GLU A 38 -7.22 -2.61 1.32
N PRO A 39 -8.07 -1.73 0.76
CA PRO A 39 -8.32 -1.72 -0.68
C PRO A 39 -7.06 -1.46 -1.52
N ALA A 40 -6.09 -0.67 -1.04
CA ALA A 40 -4.83 -0.48 -1.76
C ALA A 40 -3.98 -1.77 -1.75
N LEU A 41 -3.90 -2.46 -0.61
CA LEU A 41 -3.22 -3.76 -0.50
C LEU A 41 -3.84 -4.80 -1.44
N ARG A 42 -5.17 -4.81 -1.53
CA ARG A 42 -5.92 -5.72 -2.41
C ARG A 42 -5.67 -5.44 -3.89
N LEU A 43 -5.71 -4.17 -4.29
CA LEU A 43 -5.35 -3.76 -5.65
C LEU A 43 -3.91 -4.14 -6.02
N VAL A 44 -2.96 -3.92 -5.10
CA VAL A 44 -1.56 -4.31 -5.31
C VAL A 44 -1.44 -5.83 -5.48
N SER A 45 -2.13 -6.62 -4.65
CA SER A 45 -2.21 -8.07 -4.78
C SER A 45 -2.72 -8.51 -6.16
N GLU A 46 -3.83 -7.93 -6.64
CA GLU A 46 -4.41 -8.27 -7.94
C GLU A 46 -3.48 -7.90 -9.11
N LEU A 47 -2.82 -6.74 -9.02
CA LEU A 47 -1.94 -6.24 -10.08
C LEU A 47 -0.62 -7.02 -10.18
N LEU A 48 -0.02 -7.39 -9.04
CA LEU A 48 1.18 -8.22 -9.01
C LEU A 48 0.88 -9.72 -9.14
N LYS A 49 -0.41 -10.11 -9.17
CA LYS A 49 -0.86 -11.52 -9.08
C LYS A 49 -0.22 -12.26 -7.90
N LEU A 50 -0.06 -11.56 -6.78
CA LEU A 50 0.47 -12.12 -5.55
C LEU A 50 -0.66 -12.41 -4.57
N PRO A 51 -0.52 -13.47 -3.75
CA PRO A 51 -1.52 -13.75 -2.73
C PRO A 51 -1.54 -12.60 -1.73
N LEU A 52 -2.75 -12.17 -1.34
CA LEU A 52 -2.97 -11.07 -0.39
C LEU A 52 -2.14 -11.27 0.89
N ILE A 53 -2.02 -12.52 1.34
CA ILE A 53 -1.23 -12.90 2.52
C ILE A 53 0.24 -12.47 2.42
N GLN A 54 0.88 -12.56 1.24
CA GLN A 54 2.25 -12.10 1.06
C GLN A 54 2.35 -10.58 1.14
N VAL A 55 1.36 -9.88 0.59
CA VAL A 55 1.31 -8.41 0.66
C VAL A 55 1.16 -7.96 2.11
N TYR A 56 0.29 -8.62 2.89
CA TYR A 56 0.17 -8.39 4.33
C TYR A 56 1.44 -8.75 5.10
N GLN A 57 2.11 -9.85 4.75
CA GLN A 57 3.39 -10.21 5.38
C GLN A 57 4.41 -9.10 5.14
N VAL A 58 4.57 -8.58 3.92
CA VAL A 58 5.50 -7.49 3.64
C VAL A 58 5.09 -6.21 4.37
N ALA A 59 3.81 -5.86 4.35
CA ALA A 59 3.29 -4.69 5.06
C ALA A 59 3.50 -4.78 6.58
N THR A 60 3.40 -5.98 7.17
CA THR A 60 3.59 -6.20 8.61
C THR A 60 5.08 -6.32 8.98
N PHE A 61 5.88 -6.91 8.09
CA PHE A 61 7.32 -7.11 8.29
C PHE A 61 8.05 -5.77 8.34
N PHE A 62 7.68 -4.85 7.45
CA PHE A 62 8.20 -3.49 7.46
C PHE A 62 7.38 -2.62 8.41
N LYS A 63 7.91 -2.41 9.62
CA LYS A 63 7.38 -1.46 10.63
C LYS A 63 7.14 -0.03 10.12
N ALA A 64 7.69 0.33 8.96
CA ALA A 64 7.47 1.62 8.30
C ALA A 64 6.04 1.78 7.76
N PHE A 65 5.38 0.68 7.39
CA PHE A 65 4.02 0.71 6.84
C PHE A 65 2.98 0.79 7.94
N ARG A 66 2.07 1.77 7.84
CA ARG A 66 0.92 1.91 8.73
C ARG A 66 -0.35 1.50 8.02
N LEU A 67 -1.02 0.44 8.49
CA LEU A 67 -2.29 -0.02 7.92
C LEU A 67 -3.50 0.82 8.38
N VAL A 68 -3.35 1.54 9.49
CA VAL A 68 -4.37 2.44 10.01
C VAL A 68 -3.95 3.90 9.80
N PRO A 69 -4.91 4.80 9.51
CA PRO A 69 -4.62 6.23 9.51
C PRO A 69 -4.04 6.59 10.88
N SER A 70 -2.89 7.24 10.90
CA SER A 70 -2.32 7.74 12.14
C SER A 70 -3.19 8.87 12.67
N GLY A 71 -4.24 8.52 13.42
CA GLY A 71 -4.96 9.46 14.25
C GLY A 71 -3.97 10.09 15.21
N LYS A 72 -3.76 11.41 15.08
CA LYS A 72 -3.05 12.21 16.07
C LYS A 72 -3.62 11.90 17.44
N HIS A 73 -2.82 11.27 18.30
CA HIS A 73 -3.09 11.28 19.73
C HIS A 73 -2.95 12.73 20.20
N ASN A 74 -4.12 13.32 20.47
CA ASN A 74 -4.45 14.26 21.53
C ASN A 74 -3.27 14.94 22.24
N CYS A 75 -3.00 16.19 21.89
CA CYS A 75 -2.39 17.16 22.80
C CYS A 75 -3.19 18.47 22.69
N THR A 76 -4.35 18.50 23.35
CA THR A 76 -4.87 19.69 24.03
C THR A 76 -5.60 19.19 25.27
#